data_AF-A0ABD6VV48-F1
#
_entry.id   AF-A0ABD6VV48-F1
#
_cell.length_a   1.000
_cell.length_b   1.000
_cell.length_c   1.000
_cell.angle_alpha   90.00
_cell.angle_beta   90.00
_cell.angle_gamma   90.00
#
_symmetry.space_group_name_H-M   'P 1'
#
loop_
_entity.id
_entity.type
_entity.pdbx_description
1 polymer ?
#
loop_
_entity_poly.entity_id
_entity_poly.type
_entity_poly.pdbx_seq_one_letter_code
_entity_poly.pdbx_strand_id
1 'polypeptide(L)'
;MSCLEVTYEQAIDYVKHDLLTHRIRRWAKFKPENLSTATSVIVFDKAASPTLSAPEIYLLAFTVSGPQKTHSLFAMYECKTGSVEYASED
;
A
#
# COMPACT_ATOMS: atom_id res chain seq x y z
N MET A 1 14.62 6.75 12.64
CA MET A 1 13.22 6.50 13.00
C MET A 1 13.03 4.99 13.08
N SER A 2 12.38 4.53 14.14
CA SER A 2 11.94 3.13 14.29
C SER A 2 10.44 3.06 14.01
N CYS A 3 9.89 1.92 13.58
CA CYS A 3 8.44 1.77 13.47
C CYS A 3 7.74 1.81 14.84
N LEU A 4 8.49 1.77 15.95
CA LEU A 4 7.96 2.02 17.29
C LEU A 4 7.47 3.46 17.49
N GLU A 5 7.96 4.40 16.67
CA GLU A 5 7.63 5.84 16.74
C GLU A 5 6.61 6.26 15.67
N VAL A 6 6.22 5.33 14.78
CA VAL A 6 5.31 5.58 13.66
C VAL A 6 4.01 4.85 13.95
N THR A 7 2.87 5.53 13.90
CA THR A 7 1.57 4.86 14.07
C THR A 7 1.17 4.14 12.79
N TYR A 8 0.25 3.19 12.91
CA TYR A 8 -0.34 2.51 11.76
C TYR A 8 -0.97 3.50 10.77
N GLU A 9 -1.66 4.53 11.28
CA GLU A 9 -2.32 5.56 10.48
C GLU A 9 -1.29 6.42 9.72
N GLN A 10 -0.16 6.76 10.36
CA GLN A 10 0.94 7.46 9.69
C GLN A 10 1.60 6.62 8.61
N ALA A 11 1.77 5.31 8.83
CA ALA A 11 2.29 4.38 7.84
C ALA A 11 1.34 4.27 6.62
N ILE A 12 0.02 4.19 6.85
CA ILE A 12 -0.98 4.22 5.77
C ILE A 12 -0.87 5.51 4.96
N ASP A 13 -0.84 6.67 5.62
CA ASP A 13 -0.82 7.96 4.93
C ASP A 13 0.42 8.09 4.03
N TYR A 14 1.58 7.63 4.53
CA TYR A 14 2.81 7.59 3.75
C TYR A 14 2.69 6.67 2.53
N VAL A 15 2.28 5.41 2.73
CA VAL A 15 2.17 4.42 1.65
C VAL A 15 1.13 4.82 0.61
N LYS A 16 0.01 5.40 1.05
CA LYS A 16 -1.02 5.92 0.15
C LYS A 16 -0.49 7.08 -0.69
N HIS A 17 0.31 7.97 -0.11
CA HIS A 17 0.95 9.06 -0.82
C HIS A 17 1.98 8.56 -1.85
N ASP A 18 2.86 7.62 -1.48
CA ASP A 18 3.82 7.01 -2.42
C ASP A 18 3.11 6.31 -3.58
N LEU A 19 2.08 5.52 -3.27
CA LEU A 19 1.33 4.75 -4.25
C LEU A 19 0.69 5.65 -5.31
N LEU A 20 0.02 6.73 -4.88
CA LEU A 20 -0.67 7.67 -5.78
C LEU A 20 0.32 8.52 -6.59
N THR A 21 1.44 8.90 -6.00
CA THR A 21 2.42 9.81 -6.62
C THR A 21 3.31 9.07 -7.61
N HIS A 22 3.77 7.87 -7.26
CA HIS A 22 4.85 7.19 -7.96
C HIS A 22 4.48 5.86 -8.60
N ARG A 23 3.48 5.11 -8.08
CA ARG A 23 3.25 3.71 -8.47
C ARG A 23 2.05 3.50 -9.37
N ILE A 24 0.86 3.97 -8.99
CA ILE A 24 -0.38 3.78 -9.78
C ILE A 24 -0.23 4.27 -11.21
N ARG A 25 0.48 5.40 -11.41
CA ARG A 25 0.77 5.93 -12.75
C ARG A 25 1.67 5.03 -13.60
N ARG A 26 2.53 4.22 -12.97
CA ARG A 26 3.54 3.38 -13.64
C ARG A 26 3.07 1.94 -13.84
N TRP A 27 2.24 1.40 -12.96
CA TRP A 27 1.83 -0.01 -13.04
C TRP A 27 0.69 -0.21 -14.01
N ALA A 28 0.93 -1.02 -15.04
CA ALA A 28 -0.05 -1.32 -16.08
C ALA A 28 -1.40 -1.76 -15.49
N LYS A 29 -1.41 -2.66 -14.48
CA LYS A 29 -2.62 -3.16 -13.81
C LYS A 29 -3.51 -2.08 -13.19
N PHE A 30 -2.96 -0.91 -12.85
CA PHE A 30 -3.69 0.20 -12.24
C PHE A 30 -3.93 1.38 -13.17
N LYS A 31 -3.59 1.24 -14.45
CA LYS A 31 -4.00 2.23 -15.45
C LYS A 31 -5.53 2.31 -15.50
N PRO A 32 -6.11 3.49 -15.76
CA PRO A 32 -7.56 3.66 -15.79
C PRO A 32 -8.29 2.67 -16.71
N GLU A 33 -7.63 2.30 -17.81
CA GLU A 33 -8.10 1.33 -18.79
C GLU A 33 -8.31 -0.07 -18.17
N ASN A 34 -7.43 -0.48 -17.26
CA ASN A 34 -7.44 -1.81 -16.64
C ASN A 34 -8.29 -1.88 -15.38
N LEU A 35 -8.50 -0.74 -14.71
CA LEU A 35 -9.41 -0.62 -13.56
C LEU A 35 -10.82 -0.18 -13.97
N SER A 36 -11.03 0.22 -15.23
CA SER A 36 -12.26 0.86 -15.71
C SER A 36 -12.66 2.10 -14.90
N THR A 37 -11.69 2.81 -14.31
CA THR A 37 -11.92 4.04 -13.53
C THR A 37 -10.66 4.90 -13.46
N ALA A 38 -10.83 6.22 -13.48
CA ALA A 38 -9.76 7.18 -13.18
C ALA A 38 -9.51 7.35 -11.67
N THR A 39 -10.48 6.98 -10.84
CA THR A 39 -10.42 7.07 -9.38
C THR A 39 -10.54 5.67 -8.77
N SER A 40 -9.40 5.08 -8.42
CA SER A 40 -9.33 3.82 -7.69
C SER A 40 -9.60 4.03 -6.21
N VAL A 41 -10.37 3.13 -5.59
CA VAL A 41 -10.56 3.10 -4.14
C VAL A 41 -9.44 2.28 -3.52
N ILE A 42 -8.78 2.82 -2.49
CA ILE A 42 -7.70 2.15 -1.75
C ILE A 42 -8.19 1.91 -0.33
N VAL A 43 -8.22 0.65 0.11
CA VAL A 43 -8.66 0.24 1.45
C VAL A 43 -7.58 -0.60 2.12
N PHE A 44 -7.13 -0.17 3.29
CA PHE A 44 -6.14 -0.89 4.09
C PHE A 44 -6.81 -1.78 5.13
N ASP A 45 -6.33 -3.01 5.29
CA ASP A 45 -6.84 -3.97 6.25
C ASP A 45 -5.86 -4.12 7.42
N LYS A 46 -6.22 -3.55 8.58
CA LYS A 46 -5.39 -3.60 9.78
C LYS A 46 -5.27 -5.01 10.37
N ALA A 47 -6.30 -5.85 10.22
CA ALA A 47 -6.29 -7.21 10.74
C ALA A 47 -5.42 -8.13 9.88
N ALA A 48 -5.39 -7.91 8.57
CA ALA A 48 -4.49 -8.59 7.63
C ALA A 48 -3.10 -7.94 7.50
N SER A 49 -2.84 -6.87 8.24
CA SER A 49 -1.53 -6.20 8.34
C SER A 49 -0.84 -6.66 9.62
N PRO A 50 -0.16 -7.82 9.64
CA PRO A 50 0.56 -8.23 10.83
C PRO A 50 1.60 -7.17 11.18
N THR A 51 1.67 -6.80 12.45
CA THR A 51 2.83 -6.07 12.98
C THR A 51 4.02 -7.01 12.78
N LEU A 52 4.84 -6.74 11.77
CA LEU A 52 5.94 -7.63 11.44
C LEU A 52 6.88 -7.75 12.64
N SER A 53 7.40 -8.95 12.79
CA SER A 53 8.42 -9.43 13.73
C SER A 53 9.74 -8.63 13.73
N ALA A 54 9.84 -7.57 12.92
CA ALA A 54 10.96 -6.65 12.85
C ALA A 54 10.49 -5.22 13.21
N PRO A 55 11.07 -4.55 14.21
CA PRO A 55 10.65 -3.21 14.67
C PRO A 55 10.90 -2.07 13.66
N GLU A 56 11.33 -2.41 12.45
CA GLU A 56 11.77 -1.47 11.42
C GLU A 56 10.87 -1.49 10.18
N ILE A 57 9.92 -2.45 10.05
CA ILE A 57 9.08 -2.61 8.87
C ILE A 57 7.60 -2.76 9.23
N TYR A 58 6.73 -1.99 8.57
CA TYR A 58 5.29 -2.24 8.49
C TYR A 58 4.96 -3.09 7.27
N LEU A 59 4.21 -4.18 7.47
CA LEU A 59 3.53 -4.86 6.37
C LEU A 59 2.07 -4.43 6.35
N LEU A 60 1.71 -3.66 5.33
CA LEU A 60 0.36 -3.13 5.16
C LEU A 60 -0.36 -3.90 4.05
N ALA A 61 -1.38 -4.65 4.41
CA ALA A 61 -2.31 -5.26 3.46
C ALA A 61 -3.32 -4.22 2.98
N PHE A 62 -3.52 -4.13 1.68
CA PHE A 62 -4.52 -3.22 1.12
C PHE A 62 -5.06 -3.71 -0.22
N THR A 63 -6.23 -3.19 -0.57
CA THR A 63 -6.86 -3.43 -1.86
C THR A 63 -6.90 -2.16 -2.69
N VAL A 64 -6.77 -2.32 -4.01
CA VAL A 64 -7.01 -1.27 -5.00
C VAL A 64 -8.17 -1.74 -5.88
N SER A 65 -9.30 -1.04 -5.77
CA SER A 65 -10.55 -1.41 -6.44
C SER A 65 -10.95 -0.39 -7.49
N GLY A 66 -11.32 -0.88 -8.68
CA GLY A 66 -12.15 -0.19 -9.65
C GLY A 66 -13.53 -0.86 -9.78
N PRO A 67 -14.43 -0.35 -10.64
CA PRO A 67 -15.78 -0.90 -10.81
C PRO A 67 -15.82 -2.38 -11.20
N GLN A 68 -14.81 -2.87 -11.90
CA GLN A 68 -14.80 -4.23 -12.45
C GLN A 68 -13.83 -5.18 -11.75
N LYS A 69 -12.79 -4.65 -11.11
CA LYS A 69 -11.70 -5.46 -10.55
C LYS A 69 -11.20 -4.88 -9.22
N THR A 70 -10.88 -5.79 -8.32
CA THR A 70 -10.16 -5.51 -7.08
C THR A 70 -8.84 -6.26 -7.12
N HIS A 71 -7.77 -5.58 -6.73
CA HIS A 71 -6.45 -6.18 -6.61
C HIS A 71 -6.00 -6.10 -5.15
N SER A 72 -5.60 -7.23 -4.57
CA SER A 72 -5.00 -7.29 -3.25
C SER A 72 -3.48 -7.13 -3.34
N LEU A 73 -2.92 -6.32 -2.45
CA LEU A 73 -1.50 -6.01 -2.39
C LEU A 73 -1.01 -5.93 -0.95
N PHE A 74 0.30 -6.07 -0.82
CA PHE A 74 1.03 -5.72 0.38
C PHE A 74 2.00 -4.59 0.08
N ALA A 75 2.15 -3.67 1.03
CA ALA A 75 3.24 -2.70 1.07
C ALA A 75 4.15 -3.04 2.25
N MET A 76 5.45 -3.17 1.98
CA MET A 76 6.50 -3.23 2.97
C MET A 76 7.06 -1.82 3.13
N TYR A 77 6.70 -1.15 4.22
CA TYR A 77 7.17 0.18 4.54
C TYR A 77 8.28 0.11 5.59
N GLU A 78 9.50 0.48 5.22
CA GLU A 78 10.65 0.53 6.11
C GLU A 78 10.72 1.94 6.75
N CYS A 79 10.52 2.01 8.06
CA CYS A 79 10.29 3.30 8.76
C CYS A 79 11.55 4.17 8.90
N LYS A 80 12.75 3.61 8.73
CA LYS A 80 14.01 4.32 8.98
C LYS A 80 14.46 5.14 7.78
N THR A 81 14.27 4.58 6.58
CA THR A 81 14.62 5.13 5.27
C THR A 81 13.40 5.72 4.56
N GLY A 82 12.19 5.31 4.96
CA GLY A 82 10.95 5.67 4.28
C GLY A 82 10.71 4.87 3.00
N SER A 83 11.47 3.80 2.75
CA SER A 83 11.34 3.01 1.53
C SER A 83 10.04 2.20 1.54
N VAL A 84 9.38 2.13 0.38
CA VAL A 84 8.19 1.29 0.19
C VAL A 84 8.41 0.32 -0.95
N GLU A 85 8.33 -0.96 -0.61
CA GLU A 85 8.25 -2.06 -1.57
C GLU A 85 6.83 -2.61 -1.61
N TYR A 86 6.44 -3.20 -2.74
CA TYR A 86 5.09 -3.67 -2.94
C TYR A 86 5.06 -5.04 -3.58
N ALA A 87 4.13 -5.88 -3.14
CA ALA A 87 3.85 -7.19 -3.70
C ALA A 87 2.36 -7.32 -4.01
N SER A 88 2.00 -8.07 -5.07
CA SER A 88 0.64 -8.58 -5.21
C SER A 88 0.44 -9.80 -4.34
N GLU A 89 -0.75 -9.92 -3.78
CA GLU A 89 -1.27 -11.19 -3.30
C GLU A 89 -1.83 -11.89 -4.56
N ASP A 90 -1.09 -12.86 -5.10
CA ASP A 90 -1.52 -13.69 -6.24
C ASP A 90 -2.62 -14.69 -5.84
#